data_AF-C1F810-F1
#
_entry.id   AF-C1F810-F1
#
_cell.length_a   1.000
_cell.length_b   1.000
_cell.length_c   1.000
_cell.angle_alpha   90.00
_cell.angle_beta   90.00
_cell.angle_gamma   90.00
#
_symmetry.space_group_name_H-M   'P 1'
#
loop_
_entity.id
_entity.type
_entity.pdbx_description
1 polymer ?
#
loop_
_entity_poly.entity_id
_entity_poly.type
_entity_poly.pdbx_seq_one_letter_code
_entity_poly.pdbx_strand_id
1 'polypeptide(L)'
;MASSPAQVPNAPLPRKEVSMRSDLVYSAGRSIENRFLLVTVATRVIRSLHVDSTRTQETANRALADISRGHFAPAALPAPAPQPFIEALSITPAA
;
A
#
# COMPACT_ATOMS: atom_id res chain seq x y z
N MET A 1 -30.09 56.33 9.26
CA MET A 1 -29.33 55.74 8.14
C MET A 1 -28.27 54.83 8.73
N ALA A 2 -28.56 53.54 8.88
CA ALA A 2 -27.58 52.56 9.34
C ALA A 2 -27.41 51.54 8.21
N SER A 3 -26.24 51.58 7.57
CA SER A 3 -25.87 50.71 6.46
C SER A 3 -25.67 49.28 6.97
N SER A 4 -26.42 48.35 6.39
CA SER A 4 -26.33 46.91 6.64
C SER A 4 -25.03 46.35 6.01
N PRO A 5 -24.26 45.49 6.70
CA PRO A 5 -23.08 44.88 6.10
C PRO A 5 -23.50 43.83 5.07
N ALA A 6 -22.89 43.91 3.89
CA ALA A 6 -23.11 42.99 2.79
C ALA A 6 -22.82 41.54 3.20
N GLN A 7 -23.83 40.69 3.08
CA GLN A 7 -23.73 39.24 3.24
C GLN A 7 -22.77 38.68 2.18
N VAL A 8 -21.63 38.14 2.61
CA VAL A 8 -20.69 37.45 1.73
C VAL A 8 -21.36 36.15 1.24
N PRO A 9 -21.41 35.87 -0.08
CA PRO A 9 -22.01 34.63 -0.56
C PRO A 9 -21.23 33.43 -0.02
N ASN A 10 -21.95 32.56 0.69
CA ASN A 10 -21.40 31.36 1.33
C ASN A 10 -21.12 30.31 0.24
N ALA A 11 -20.04 30.50 -0.51
CA ALA A 11 -19.58 29.52 -1.49
C ALA A 11 -19.17 28.24 -0.75
N PRO A 12 -19.66 27.05 -1.15
CA PRO A 12 -19.20 25.81 -0.56
C PRO A 12 -17.69 25.69 -0.76
N LEU A 13 -16.92 25.64 0.33
CA LEU A 13 -15.51 25.32 0.27
C LEU A 13 -15.37 23.97 -0.46
N PRO A 14 -14.38 23.81 -1.37
CA PRO A 14 -14.17 22.54 -2.04
C PRO A 14 -14.02 21.47 -0.95
N ARG A 15 -14.90 20.46 -0.96
CA ARG A 15 -14.76 19.28 -0.11
C ARG A 15 -13.42 18.69 -0.47
N LYS A 16 -12.39 18.92 0.36
CA LYS A 16 -11.16 18.14 0.35
C LYS A 16 -11.62 16.70 0.33
N GLU A 17 -11.42 16.00 -0.78
CA GLU A 17 -11.84 14.61 -0.90
C GLU A 17 -11.19 13.86 0.26
N VAL A 18 -12.00 13.57 1.27
CA VAL A 18 -11.58 12.74 2.39
C VAL A 18 -11.58 11.35 1.80
N SER A 19 -10.48 10.99 1.14
CA SER A 19 -10.27 9.62 0.67
C SER A 19 -10.41 8.74 1.91
N MET A 20 -11.40 7.86 1.92
CA MET A 20 -11.53 6.96 3.04
C MET A 20 -10.35 6.00 3.02
N ARG A 21 -9.92 5.55 4.20
CA ARG A 21 -8.80 4.60 4.30
C ARG A 21 -9.09 3.31 3.54
N SER A 22 -10.35 2.90 3.46
CA SER A 22 -10.79 1.77 2.63
C SER A 22 -10.46 1.96 1.15
N ASP A 23 -10.57 3.18 0.63
CA ASP A 23 -10.36 3.49 -0.79
C ASP A 23 -8.88 3.38 -1.14
N LEU A 24 -7.99 3.76 -0.20
CA LEU A 24 -6.55 3.57 -0.33
C LEU A 24 -6.17 2.09 -0.36
N VAL A 25 -6.80 1.26 0.47
CA VAL A 25 -6.57 -0.19 0.47
C VAL A 25 -7.09 -0.81 -0.83
N TYR A 26 -8.29 -0.43 -1.26
CA TYR A 26 -8.90 -0.93 -2.49
C TYR A 26 -8.05 -0.56 -3.72
N SER A 27 -7.65 0.71 -3.84
CA SER A 27 -6.81 1.18 -4.95
C SER A 27 -5.42 0.54 -4.94
N ALA A 28 -4.77 0.38 -3.79
CA ALA A 28 -3.49 -0.32 -3.69
C ALA A 28 -3.62 -1.81 -4.06
N GLY A 29 -4.72 -2.46 -3.66
CA GLY A 29 -5.03 -3.85 -4.04
C GLY A 29 -5.24 -4.06 -5.53
N ARG A 30 -5.65 -3.04 -6.28
CA ARG A 30 -5.68 -3.08 -7.75
C ARG A 30 -4.30 -3.00 -8.40
N SER A 31 -3.31 -2.42 -7.71
CA SER A 31 -1.93 -2.35 -8.20
C SER A 31 -1.12 -3.61 -7.85
N ILE A 32 -1.37 -4.22 -6.68
CA ILE A 32 -0.75 -5.46 -6.23
C ILE A 32 -1.86 -6.44 -5.85
N GLU A 33 -2.28 -7.28 -6.79
CA GLU A 33 -3.42 -8.20 -6.61
C GLU A 33 -3.20 -9.22 -5.49
N ASN A 34 -1.95 -9.68 -5.31
CA ASN A 34 -1.63 -10.57 -4.21
C ASN A 34 -1.64 -9.80 -2.88
N ARG A 35 -2.71 -10.00 -2.09
CA ARG A 35 -2.90 -9.34 -0.79
C ARG A 35 -1.78 -9.56 0.22
N PHE A 36 -1.11 -10.71 0.20
CA PHE A 36 0.01 -10.99 1.11
C PHE A 36 1.23 -10.16 0.69
N LEU A 37 1.50 -10.14 -0.61
CA LEU A 37 2.56 -9.33 -1.19
C LEU A 37 2.32 -7.84 -0.96
N LEU A 38 1.07 -7.37 -1.12
CA LEU A 38 0.66 -6.00 -0.80
C LEU A 38 0.99 -5.63 0.65
N VAL A 39 0.63 -6.50 1.62
CA VAL A 39 0.91 -6.27 3.04
C VAL A 39 2.43 -6.21 3.28
N THR A 40 3.20 -7.08 2.66
CA THR A 40 4.67 -7.09 2.78
C THR A 40 5.27 -5.80 2.25
N VAL A 41 4.88 -5.37 1.05
CA VAL A 41 5.35 -4.12 0.43
C VAL A 41 4.95 -2.92 1.28
N ALA A 42 3.68 -2.81 1.66
CA ALA A 42 3.18 -1.72 2.49
C ALA A 42 3.92 -1.63 3.82
N THR A 43 4.13 -2.76 4.51
CA THR A 43 4.87 -2.79 5.78
C THR A 43 6.30 -2.28 5.60
N ARG A 44 6.98 -2.70 4.53
CA ARG A 44 8.35 -2.26 4.23
C ARG A 44 8.40 -0.76 3.95
N VAL A 45 7.49 -0.25 3.12
CA VAL A 45 7.39 1.17 2.77
C VAL A 45 7.10 2.01 4.02
N ILE A 46 6.12 1.60 4.84
CA ILE A 46 5.77 2.29 6.09
C ILE A 46 7.00 2.38 7.00
N ARG A 47 7.69 1.27 7.25
CA ARG A 47 8.90 1.27 8.08
C ARG A 47 10.01 2.16 7.53
N SER A 48 10.13 2.26 6.20
CA SER A 48 11.14 3.11 5.56
C SER A 48 10.80 4.61 5.58
N LEU A 49 9.51 4.96 5.54
CA LEU A 49 9.05 6.35 5.45
C LEU A 49 8.64 6.94 6.80
N HIS A 50 8.47 6.11 7.83
CA HIS A 50 8.01 6.57 9.13
C HIS A 50 9.11 7.35 9.86
N VAL A 51 8.72 8.48 10.42
CA VAL A 51 9.53 9.28 11.33
C VAL A 51 8.74 9.53 12.62
N ASP A 52 9.40 9.57 13.77
CA ASP A 52 8.75 9.58 15.09
C ASP A 52 7.79 10.77 15.30
N SER A 53 8.00 11.87 14.58
CA SER A 53 7.15 13.06 14.62
C SER A 53 5.83 12.91 13.85
N THR A 54 5.65 11.84 13.09
CA THR A 54 4.43 11.58 12.30
C THR A 54 3.61 10.47 12.93
N ARG A 55 2.28 10.59 12.92
CA ARG A 55 1.41 9.47 13.32
C ARG A 55 1.54 8.35 12.29
N THR A 56 1.69 7.10 12.74
CA THR A 56 1.84 5.93 11.85
C THR A 56 0.71 5.80 10.83
N GLN A 57 -0.51 6.23 11.18
CA GLN A 57 -1.64 6.28 10.24
C GLN A 57 -1.35 7.14 9.01
N GLU A 58 -0.74 8.32 9.17
CA GLU A 58 -0.44 9.22 8.06
C GLU A 58 0.59 8.59 7.13
N THR A 59 1.63 7.96 7.69
CA THR A 59 2.62 7.21 6.92
C THR A 59 1.97 6.04 6.17
N ALA A 60 1.07 5.31 6.82
CA ALA A 60 0.35 4.18 6.19
C ALA A 60 -0.55 4.63 5.04
N ASN A 61 -1.28 5.71 5.21
CA ASN A 61 -2.13 6.28 4.16
C ASN A 61 -1.28 6.73 2.97
N ARG A 62 -0.15 7.41 3.23
CA ARG A 62 0.79 7.80 2.18
C ARG A 62 1.36 6.60 1.45
N ALA A 63 1.81 5.56 2.17
CA ALA A 63 2.36 4.35 1.57
C ALA A 63 1.34 3.66 0.64
N LEU A 64 0.08 3.53 1.05
CA LEU A 64 -0.97 2.95 0.22
C LEU A 64 -1.26 3.80 -1.04
N ALA A 65 -1.28 5.13 -0.90
CA ALA A 65 -1.46 6.04 -2.02
C ALA A 65 -0.28 5.98 -3.01
N ASP A 66 0.96 5.83 -2.52
CA ASP A 66 2.13 5.72 -3.37
C ASP A 66 2.20 4.35 -4.07
N ILE A 67 1.75 3.27 -3.40
CA ILE A 67 1.58 1.94 -4.03
C ILE A 67 0.53 2.00 -5.14
N SER A 68 -0.63 2.62 -4.92
CA SER A 68 -1.68 2.69 -5.94
C SER A 68 -1.28 3.52 -7.17
N ARG A 69 -0.33 4.44 -7.02
CA ARG A 69 0.30 5.20 -8.12
C ARG A 69 1.44 4.45 -8.81
N GLY A 70 1.81 3.26 -8.34
CA GLY A 70 2.90 2.46 -8.89
C GLY A 70 4.31 2.92 -8.48
N HIS A 71 4.46 3.80 -7.47
CA HIS A 71 5.77 4.23 -7.00
C HIS A 71 6.52 3.09 -6.26
N PHE A 72 5.77 2.14 -5.71
CA PHE A 72 6.31 0.97 -5.05
C PHE A 72 5.72 -0.29 -5.67
N ALA A 73 6.57 -1.07 -6.34
CA ALA A 73 6.22 -2.36 -6.89
C ALA A 73 6.93 -3.48 -6.09
N PRO A 74 6.36 -4.69 -6.07
CA PRO A 74 7.10 -5.86 -5.62
C PRO A 74 8.39 -5.98 -6.42
N ALA A 75 9.53 -6.19 -5.74
CA ALA A 75 10.76 -6.52 -6.44
C ALA A 75 10.54 -7.79 -7.26
N ALA A 76 11.06 -7.82 -8.49
CA ALA A 76 11.08 -9.04 -9.28
C ALA A 76 11.75 -10.13 -8.44
N LEU A 77 11.08 -11.28 -8.30
CA LEU A 77 11.69 -12.42 -7.64
C LEU A 77 12.92 -12.82 -8.48
N PRO A 78 14.10 -12.99 -7.86
CA PRO A 78 15.23 -13.56 -8.57
C PRO A 78 14.80 -14.92 -9.13
N ALA A 79 15.24 -15.24 -10.35
CA ALA A 79 14.96 -16.52 -10.95
C ALA A 79 15.28 -17.63 -9.91
N PRO A 80 14.36 -18.57 -9.66
CA PRO A 80 14.63 -19.63 -8.71
C PRO A 80 15.93 -20.31 -9.11
N ALA A 81 16.87 -20.41 -8.17
CA ALA A 81 18.09 -21.16 -8.41
C ALA A 81 17.72 -22.59 -8.87
N PRO A 82 18.49 -23.21 -9.78
CA PRO A 82 18.27 -24.61 -10.14
C PRO A 82 18.18 -25.42 -8.86
N GLN A 83 17.02 -26.06 -8.64
CA GLN A 83 16.86 -26.87 -7.44
C GLN A 83 17.88 -28.01 -7.51
N PRO A 84 18.61 -28.31 -6.42
CA PRO A 84 19.48 -29.47 -6.39
C PRO A 84 18.63 -30.70 -6.68
N PHE A 85 19.06 -31.51 -7.64
CA PHE A 85 18.41 -32.77 -7.97
C PHE A 85 18.40 -33.65 -6.72
N ILE A 86 17.21 -33.97 -6.22
CA ILE A 86 17.05 -34.91 -5.11
C ILE A 86 17.07 -36.31 -5.73
N GLU A 87 18.15 -37.05 -5.48
CA GLU A 87 18.26 -38.45 -5.88
C GLU A 87 17.19 -39.26 -5.14
N ALA A 88 16.30 -39.91 -5.89
CA ALA A 88 15.23 -40.71 -5.32
C ALA A 88 15.84 -41.90 -4.57
N LEU A 89 15.53 -42.02 -3.27
CA LEU A 89 15.92 -43.18 -2.47
C LEU A 89 15.35 -44.45 -3.11
N SER A 90 16.22 -45.23 -3.76
CA SER A 90 15.86 -46.53 -4.32
C SER A 90 15.71 -47.51 -3.17
N ILE A 91 14.47 -47.63 -2.68
CA ILE A 91 14.09 -48.65 -1.70
C ILE A 91 14.00 -49.98 -2.45
N THR A 92 15.06 -50.77 -2.43
CA THR A 92 14.98 -52.17 -2.85
C THR A 92 14.32 -52.98 -1.73
N PRO A 93 13.21 -53.69 -1.99
CA PRO A 93 12.66 -54.59 -0.99
C PRO A 93 13.64 -55.75 -0.76
N ALA A 94 13.90 -56.05 0.51
CA ALA A 94 14.70 -57.21 0.91
C ALA A 94 13.94 -58.49 0.55
N ALA A 95 14.62 -59.41 -0.14
CA ALA A 95 14.12 -60.73 -0.54
C ALA A 95 14.09 -61.70 0.65
#